data_AF-A0A101WF55-F1
#
_entry.id   AF-A0A101WF55-F1
#
_cell.length_a   1.000
_cell.length_b   1.000
_cell.length_c   1.000
_cell.angle_alpha   90.00
_cell.angle_beta   90.00
_cell.angle_gamma   90.00
#
_symmetry.space_group_name_H-M   'P 1'
#
loop_
_entity.id
_entity.type
_entity.pdbx_description
1 polymer ?
#
loop_
_entity_poly.entity_id
_entity_poly.type
_entity_poly.pdbx_seq_one_letter_code
_entity_poly.pdbx_strand_id
1 'polypeptide(L)'
;MKKGQNNWDPEGILSTIPALSTGIIGVIAGMILLRSNSRLINMTIFVSSGVLLLFLAESVNSFFPYNKNLWSSSFVLLTSGLGILLLAFFYLITDILKSGRLLIPFKVIGASAIFVYFTSSLIGRSLWLIPVYDSISGKTMTFTIWISERLISPWAHGLDSLYFSVSYVIFWMVIMGLLHQREIYIRL
;
A
#
# COMPACT_ATOMS: atom_id res chain seq x y z
N MET A 1 -6.41 30.37 -15.15
CA MET A 1 -5.34 29.95 -16.08
C MET A 1 -4.51 28.87 -15.41
N LYS A 2 -4.72 27.60 -15.76
CA LYS A 2 -3.90 26.46 -15.27
C LYS A 2 -2.55 26.54 -15.97
N LYS A 3 -1.53 27.05 -15.28
CA LYS A 3 -0.14 26.98 -15.75
C LYS A 3 0.22 25.51 -15.89
N GLY A 4 0.46 25.06 -17.11
CA GLY A 4 0.88 23.69 -17.42
C GLY A 4 2.10 23.35 -16.57
N GLN A 5 1.96 22.31 -15.75
CA GLN A 5 3.11 21.62 -15.20
C GLN A 5 3.89 21.10 -16.41
N ASN A 6 5.14 21.52 -16.57
CA ASN A 6 6.04 20.93 -17.55
C ASN A 6 6.09 19.43 -17.29
N ASN A 7 5.44 18.67 -18.16
CA ASN A 7 5.42 17.21 -18.20
C ASN A 7 6.87 16.74 -18.44
N TRP A 8 7.61 16.52 -17.37
CA TRP A 8 8.72 15.58 -17.40
C TRP A 8 8.08 14.20 -17.47
N ASP A 9 8.27 13.47 -18.57
CA ASP A 9 7.70 12.13 -18.71
C ASP A 9 8.26 11.23 -17.60
N PRO A 10 7.42 10.79 -16.65
CA PRO A 10 7.85 9.98 -15.51
C PRO A 10 8.28 8.55 -15.94
N GLU A 11 8.09 8.21 -17.21
CA GLU A 11 8.36 6.90 -17.82
C GLU A 11 9.61 6.88 -18.72
N GLY A 12 10.53 7.84 -18.53
CA GLY A 12 11.82 7.84 -19.23
C GLY A 12 12.75 6.67 -18.85
N ILE A 13 13.73 6.36 -19.70
CA ILE A 13 14.78 5.35 -19.41
C ILE A 13 15.48 5.62 -18.06
N LEU A 14 15.61 6.90 -17.71
CA LEU A 14 16.21 7.38 -16.45
C LEU A 14 15.45 6.96 -15.18
N SER A 15 14.12 6.79 -15.23
CA SER A 15 13.33 6.28 -14.09
C SER A 15 13.21 4.75 -14.10
N THR A 16 13.36 4.13 -15.28
CA THR A 16 13.28 2.67 -15.46
C THR A 16 14.47 1.96 -14.80
N ILE A 17 15.69 2.48 -14.94
CA ILE A 17 16.90 1.86 -14.34
C ILE A 17 16.83 1.83 -12.80
N PRO A 18 16.50 2.94 -12.11
CA PRO A 18 16.25 2.92 -10.68
C PRO A 18 15.11 1.97 -10.26
N ALA A 19 14.01 1.91 -11.03
CA ALA A 19 12.91 1.00 -10.74
C ALA A 19 13.33 -0.48 -10.83
N LEU A 20 14.11 -0.85 -11.85
CA LEU A 20 14.70 -2.19 -11.95
C LEU A 20 15.61 -2.49 -10.76
N SER A 21 16.40 -1.51 -10.33
CA SER A 21 17.28 -1.64 -9.18
C SER A 21 16.49 -1.94 -7.90
N THR A 22 15.36 -1.26 -7.65
CA THR A 22 14.48 -1.59 -6.51
C THR A 22 13.94 -3.02 -6.59
N GLY A 23 13.56 -3.48 -7.79
CA GLY A 23 13.09 -4.85 -8.00
C GLY A 23 14.15 -5.89 -7.68
N ILE A 24 15.38 -5.68 -8.17
CA ILE A 24 16.52 -6.56 -7.91
C ILE A 24 16.84 -6.63 -6.41
N ILE A 25 16.84 -5.50 -5.71
CA ILE A 25 17.05 -5.47 -4.25
C ILE A 25 15.98 -6.30 -3.54
N GLY A 26 14.71 -6.19 -3.96
CA GLY A 26 13.62 -7.00 -3.44
C GLY A 26 13.83 -8.51 -3.68
N VAL A 27 14.26 -8.90 -4.88
CA VAL A 27 14.56 -10.31 -5.21
C VAL A 27 15.70 -10.84 -4.35
N ILE A 28 16.77 -10.06 -4.15
CA ILE A 28 17.90 -10.42 -3.28
C ILE A 28 17.42 -10.61 -1.83
N ALA A 29 16.61 -9.69 -1.30
CA ALA A 29 16.04 -9.83 0.04
C ALA A 29 15.19 -11.11 0.18
N GLY A 30 14.38 -11.43 -0.83
CA GLY A 30 13.60 -12.68 -0.89
C GLY A 30 14.48 -13.94 -0.94
N MET A 31 15.56 -13.92 -1.72
CA MET A 31 16.51 -15.06 -1.77
C MET A 31 17.20 -15.29 -0.43
N ILE A 32 17.58 -14.22 0.28
CA ILE A 32 18.16 -14.31 1.62
C ILE A 32 17.15 -14.92 2.60
N LEU A 33 15.87 -14.53 2.50
CA LEU A 33 14.79 -15.05 3.33
C LEU A 33 14.59 -16.56 3.12
N LEU A 34 14.66 -17.03 1.87
CA LEU A 34 14.50 -18.44 1.51
C LEU A 34 15.73 -19.30 1.84
N ARG A 35 16.88 -18.67 2.13
CA ARG A 35 18.11 -19.40 2.47
C ARG A 35 17.99 -20.01 3.87
N SER A 36 18.45 -21.25 4.03
CA SER A 36 18.46 -21.98 5.30
C SER A 36 19.54 -21.49 6.28
N ASN A 37 19.58 -20.18 6.54
CA ASN A 37 20.40 -19.57 7.57
C ASN A 37 19.70 -19.60 8.93
N SER A 38 20.43 -19.32 10.01
CA SER A 38 19.80 -19.11 11.32
C SER A 38 18.93 -17.85 11.30
N ARG A 39 17.85 -17.86 12.09
CA ARG A 39 16.91 -16.72 12.10
C ARG A 39 17.57 -15.41 12.52
N LEU A 40 18.52 -15.49 13.45
CA LEU A 40 19.29 -14.35 13.92
C LEU A 40 20.20 -13.78 12.82
N ILE A 41 20.82 -14.63 12.00
CA ILE A 41 21.66 -14.18 10.87
C ILE A 41 20.83 -13.43 9.83
N ASN A 42 19.66 -13.96 9.46
CA ASN A 42 18.80 -13.26 8.51
C ASN A 42 18.34 -11.90 9.05
N MET A 43 18.03 -11.84 10.36
CA MET A 43 17.63 -10.60 10.99
C MET A 43 18.77 -9.57 11.06
N THR A 44 20.00 -9.98 11.39
CA THR A 44 21.15 -9.07 11.37
C THR A 44 21.44 -8.58 9.96
N ILE A 45 21.34 -9.44 8.95
CA ILE A 45 21.51 -9.04 7.54
C ILE A 45 20.46 -7.99 7.14
N PHE A 46 19.17 -8.21 7.43
CA PHE A 46 18.13 -7.25 7.05
C PHE A 46 18.25 -5.92 7.80
N VAL A 47 18.47 -5.95 9.12
CA VAL A 47 18.60 -4.71 9.89
C VAL A 47 19.86 -3.93 9.48
N SER A 48 21.01 -4.60 9.34
CA SER A 48 22.25 -3.93 8.93
C SER A 48 22.16 -3.37 7.52
N SER A 49 21.68 -4.16 6.54
CA SER A 49 21.52 -3.68 5.16
C SER A 49 20.50 -2.56 5.04
N GLY A 50 19.37 -2.65 5.75
CA GLY A 50 18.34 -1.61 5.78
C GLY A 50 18.87 -0.28 6.34
N VAL A 51 19.58 -0.31 7.48
CA VAL A 51 20.19 0.89 8.08
C VAL A 51 21.29 1.46 7.18
N LEU A 52 22.14 0.61 6.59
CA LEU A 52 23.17 1.06 5.65
C LEU A 52 22.57 1.74 4.43
N LEU A 53 21.49 1.20 3.86
CA LEU A 53 20.78 1.79 2.73
C LEU A 53 20.18 3.17 3.08
N LEU A 54 19.61 3.32 4.28
CA LEU A 54 19.10 4.63 4.74
C LEU A 54 20.23 5.65 4.92
N PHE A 55 21.35 5.24 5.49
CA PHE A 55 22.51 6.11 5.65
C PHE A 55 23.09 6.55 4.29
N LEU A 56 23.16 5.63 3.34
CA LEU A 56 23.55 5.93 1.97
C LEU A 56 22.53 6.82 1.27
N ALA A 57 21.23 6.61 1.48
CA ALA A 57 20.18 7.45 0.92
C ALA A 57 20.38 8.91 1.33
N GLU A 58 20.62 9.16 2.63
CA GLU A 58 20.82 10.51 3.16
C GLU A 58 22.14 11.13 2.67
N SER A 59 23.20 10.32 2.56
CA SER A 59 24.48 10.78 2.02
C SER A 59 24.37 11.19 0.55
N VAL A 60 23.66 10.39 -0.27
CA VAL A 60 23.46 10.65 -1.70
C VAL A 60 22.44 11.77 -1.92
N ASN A 61 21.48 11.96 -1.01
CA ASN A 61 20.51 13.06 -1.05
C ASN A 61 21.18 14.44 -1.15
N SER A 62 22.35 14.62 -0.54
CA SER A 62 23.13 15.87 -0.60
C SER A 62 23.61 16.21 -2.02
N PHE A 63 23.83 15.20 -2.87
CA PHE A 63 24.28 15.36 -4.26
C PHE A 63 23.14 15.22 -5.27
N PHE A 64 22.17 14.36 -4.97
CA PHE A 64 21.03 14.06 -5.81
C PHE A 64 19.77 13.99 -4.96
N PRO A 65 18.95 15.05 -4.92
CA PRO A 65 17.85 15.14 -3.97
C PRO A 65 16.77 14.10 -4.24
N TYR A 66 16.01 13.76 -3.20
CA TYR A 66 14.86 12.89 -3.31
C TYR A 66 13.85 13.44 -4.33
N ASN A 67 13.60 12.68 -5.40
CA ASN A 67 12.61 13.02 -6.41
C ASN A 67 11.73 11.80 -6.69
N LYS A 68 10.49 11.88 -6.20
CA LYS A 68 9.49 10.81 -6.35
C LYS A 68 9.01 10.65 -7.79
N ASN A 69 8.95 11.73 -8.58
CA ASN A 69 8.46 11.69 -9.96
C ASN A 69 9.45 11.01 -10.91
N LEU A 70 10.76 11.17 -10.64
CA LEU A 70 11.82 10.54 -11.44
C LEU A 70 12.27 9.19 -10.89
N TRP A 71 11.72 8.75 -9.77
CA TRP A 71 12.21 7.58 -9.03
C TRP A 71 13.73 7.64 -8.82
N SER A 72 14.22 8.74 -8.23
CA SER A 72 15.65 9.04 -8.13
C SER A 72 16.46 7.93 -7.42
N SER A 73 17.76 7.78 -7.72
CA SER A 73 18.61 6.78 -7.07
C SER A 73 18.65 6.93 -5.53
N SER A 74 18.67 8.15 -5.01
CA SER A 74 18.54 8.43 -3.57
C SER A 74 17.18 7.98 -3.02
N PHE A 75 16.11 8.15 -3.80
CA PHE A 75 14.77 7.66 -3.44
C PHE A 75 14.68 6.13 -3.47
N VAL A 76 15.38 5.47 -4.40
CA VAL A 76 15.52 4.01 -4.46
C VAL A 76 16.22 3.47 -3.21
N LEU A 77 17.33 4.08 -2.78
CA LEU A 77 18.03 3.69 -1.57
C LEU A 77 17.14 3.86 -0.33
N LEU A 78 16.43 4.99 -0.24
CA LEU A 78 15.50 5.27 0.85
C LEU A 78 14.38 4.24 0.93
N THR A 79 13.67 4.01 -0.19
CA THR A 79 12.53 3.08 -0.26
C THR A 79 12.95 1.63 -0.07
N SER A 80 14.09 1.23 -0.62
CA SER A 80 14.63 -0.12 -0.43
C SER A 80 15.08 -0.36 1.02
N GLY A 81 15.74 0.63 1.64
CA GLY A 81 16.14 0.56 3.05
C GLY A 81 14.92 0.43 3.98
N LEU A 82 13.91 1.28 3.80
CA LEU A 82 12.64 1.18 4.54
C LEU A 82 11.94 -0.17 4.27
N GLY A 83 11.92 -0.63 3.02
CA GLY A 83 11.31 -1.90 2.63
C GLY A 83 11.97 -3.10 3.32
N ILE A 84 13.30 -3.14 3.39
CA ILE A 84 14.05 -4.20 4.06
C ILE A 84 13.83 -4.15 5.59
N LEU A 85 13.80 -2.97 6.19
CA LEU A 85 13.51 -2.83 7.62
C LEU A 85 12.08 -3.26 7.96
N LEU A 86 11.12 -2.93 7.09
CA LEU A 86 9.74 -3.38 7.23
C LEU A 86 9.64 -4.92 7.07
N LEU A 87 10.39 -5.50 6.13
CA LEU A 87 10.51 -6.94 6.00
C LEU A 87 11.11 -7.58 7.26
N ALA A 88 12.16 -6.98 7.84
CA ALA A 88 12.77 -7.43 9.09
C ALA A 88 11.77 -7.37 10.26
N PHE A 89 10.95 -6.32 10.32
CA PHE A 89 9.90 -6.16 11.32
C PHE A 89 8.83 -7.26 11.22
N PHE A 90 8.33 -7.54 10.00
CA PHE A 90 7.38 -8.63 9.82
C PHE A 90 8.00 -9.99 10.11
N TYR A 91 9.23 -10.23 9.67
CA TYR A 91 9.97 -11.46 9.96
C TYR A 91 10.16 -11.69 11.47
N LEU A 92 10.44 -10.64 12.24
CA LEU A 92 10.49 -10.71 13.70
C LEU A 92 9.14 -11.18 14.29
N ILE A 93 8.02 -10.60 13.83
CA ILE A 93 6.70 -10.94 14.35
C ILE A 93 6.28 -12.37 13.97
N THR A 94 6.50 -12.77 12.72
CA THR A 94 6.05 -14.06 12.19
C THR A 94 6.95 -15.22 12.60
N ASP A 95 8.26 -15.08 12.42
CA ASP A 95 9.20 -16.21 12.51
C ASP A 95 9.88 -16.31 13.88
N ILE A 96 10.13 -15.19 14.56
CA ILE A 96 10.79 -15.19 15.87
C ILE A 96 9.75 -15.18 17.00
N LEU A 97 8.84 -14.21 17.00
CA LEU A 97 7.80 -14.07 18.02
C LEU A 97 6.62 -15.03 17.83
N LYS A 98 6.51 -15.68 16.66
CA LYS A 98 5.42 -16.62 16.32
C LYS A 98 4.01 -16.03 16.51
N SER A 99 3.88 -14.71 16.46
CA SER A 99 2.61 -13.99 16.64
C SER A 99 1.93 -13.65 15.30
N GLY A 100 2.05 -14.56 14.33
CA GLY A 100 1.51 -14.36 12.98
C GLY A 100 -0.02 -14.27 12.90
N ARG A 101 -0.75 -14.60 13.99
CA ARG A 101 -2.21 -14.55 14.03
C ARG A 101 -2.77 -13.13 13.88
N LEU A 102 -2.09 -12.13 14.43
CA LEU A 102 -2.49 -10.72 14.29
C LEU A 102 -2.32 -10.20 12.85
N LEU A 103 -1.48 -10.86 12.05
CA LEU A 103 -1.18 -10.48 10.67
C LEU A 103 -2.07 -11.22 9.65
N ILE A 104 -2.98 -12.10 10.09
CA ILE A 104 -3.92 -12.80 9.20
C ILE A 104 -4.73 -11.83 8.32
N PRO A 105 -5.41 -10.78 8.84
CA PRO A 105 -6.19 -9.90 7.96
C PRO A 105 -5.31 -9.19 6.91
N PHE A 106 -4.10 -8.79 7.28
CA PHE A 106 -3.14 -8.18 6.36
C PHE A 106 -2.65 -9.17 5.29
N LYS A 107 -2.38 -10.42 5.67
CA LYS A 107 -2.00 -11.50 4.75
C LYS A 107 -3.12 -11.78 3.73
N VAL A 108 -4.36 -11.81 4.20
CA VAL A 108 -5.54 -12.10 3.38
C VAL A 108 -5.77 -11.02 2.32
N ILE A 109 -5.75 -9.74 2.71
CA ILE A 109 -5.88 -8.63 1.77
C ILE A 109 -4.68 -8.59 0.81
N GLY A 110 -3.46 -8.77 1.34
CA GLY A 110 -2.23 -8.70 0.58
C GLY A 110 -2.13 -9.77 -0.51
N ALA A 111 -2.60 -11.00 -0.24
CA ALA A 111 -2.56 -12.10 -1.21
C ALA A 111 -3.43 -11.85 -2.46
N SER A 112 -4.42 -10.97 -2.37
CA SER A 112 -5.34 -10.61 -3.46
C SER A 112 -5.40 -9.10 -3.69
N ALA A 113 -4.29 -8.40 -3.46
CA ALA A 113 -4.23 -6.94 -3.51
C ALA A 113 -4.67 -6.36 -4.88
N ILE A 114 -4.27 -7.00 -5.99
CA ILE A 114 -4.66 -6.58 -7.35
C ILE A 114 -6.18 -6.69 -7.54
N PHE A 115 -6.78 -7.78 -7.08
CA PHE A 115 -8.22 -7.98 -7.17
C PHE A 115 -9.01 -6.97 -6.32
N VAL A 116 -8.56 -6.71 -5.08
CA VAL A 116 -9.14 -5.66 -4.22
C VAL A 116 -9.06 -4.30 -4.91
N TYR A 117 -7.89 -3.95 -5.45
CA TYR A 117 -7.66 -2.67 -6.13
C TYR A 117 -8.55 -2.52 -7.37
N PHE A 118 -8.57 -3.52 -8.25
CA PHE A 118 -9.36 -3.48 -9.47
C PHE A 118 -10.85 -3.39 -9.16
N THR A 119 -11.36 -4.25 -8.27
CA THR A 119 -12.78 -4.31 -7.94
C THR A 119 -13.23 -3.05 -7.19
N SER A 120 -12.42 -2.54 -6.26
CA SER A 120 -12.71 -1.27 -5.58
C SER A 120 -12.71 -0.08 -6.53
N SER A 121 -11.81 -0.05 -7.52
CA SER A 121 -11.79 0.99 -8.56
C SER A 121 -13.02 0.90 -9.47
N LEU A 122 -13.41 -0.33 -9.85
CA LEU A 122 -14.60 -0.57 -10.67
C LEU A 122 -15.87 -0.12 -9.95
N ILE A 123 -16.05 -0.50 -8.69
CA ILE A 123 -17.15 -0.03 -7.84
C ILE A 123 -17.10 1.50 -7.69
N GLY A 124 -15.88 2.05 -7.48
CA GLY A 124 -15.56 3.48 -7.51
C GLY A 124 -16.17 4.23 -8.68
N ARG A 125 -15.95 3.70 -9.88
CA ARG A 125 -16.34 4.36 -11.13
C ARG A 125 -17.79 4.07 -11.52
N SER A 126 -18.33 2.91 -11.16
CA SER A 126 -19.67 2.50 -11.59
C SER A 126 -20.77 2.86 -10.60
N LEU A 127 -20.59 2.59 -9.31
CA LEU A 127 -21.64 2.71 -8.29
C LEU A 127 -21.58 4.05 -7.56
N TRP A 128 -20.38 4.50 -7.19
CA TRP A 128 -20.23 5.70 -6.37
C TRP A 128 -20.45 7.01 -7.13
N LEU A 129 -20.56 7.00 -8.47
CA LEU A 129 -20.82 8.19 -9.28
C LEU A 129 -22.28 8.33 -9.72
N ILE A 130 -23.15 7.38 -9.36
CA ILE A 130 -24.56 7.42 -9.75
C ILE A 130 -25.22 8.60 -9.01
N PRO A 131 -25.80 9.58 -9.73
CA PRO A 131 -26.54 10.65 -9.12
C PRO A 131 -27.85 10.09 -8.58
N VAL A 132 -28.07 10.22 -7.27
CA VAL A 132 -29.32 9.86 -6.61
C VAL A 132 -30.06 11.14 -6.26
N TYR A 133 -31.31 11.21 -6.69
CA TYR A 133 -32.18 12.32 -6.35
C TYR A 133 -32.78 12.06 -4.97
N ASP A 134 -32.41 12.86 -3.98
CA ASP A 134 -33.02 12.76 -2.65
C ASP A 134 -34.28 13.61 -2.59
N SER A 135 -35.42 12.96 -2.37
CA SER A 135 -36.74 13.59 -2.33
C SER A 135 -36.98 14.42 -1.07
N ILE A 136 -36.07 14.36 -0.07
CA ILE A 136 -36.18 15.09 1.21
C ILE A 136 -35.35 16.40 1.19
N SER A 137 -34.21 16.43 0.50
CA SER A 137 -33.32 17.60 0.42
C SER A 137 -33.44 18.38 -0.89
N GLY A 138 -34.19 17.88 -1.88
CA GLY A 138 -34.46 18.55 -3.17
C GLY A 138 -33.22 18.74 -4.06
N LYS A 139 -32.11 18.06 -3.76
CA LYS A 139 -30.81 18.21 -4.42
C LYS A 139 -30.33 16.87 -4.95
N THR A 140 -29.75 16.87 -6.15
CA THR A 140 -29.03 15.70 -6.69
C THR A 140 -27.74 15.52 -5.90
N MET A 141 -27.64 14.41 -5.18
CA MET A 141 -26.43 14.05 -4.44
C MET A 141 -25.85 12.78 -5.02
N THR A 142 -24.54 12.63 -4.88
CA THR A 142 -23.85 11.40 -5.28
C THR A 142 -24.22 10.28 -4.30
N PHE A 143 -24.33 9.04 -4.79
CA PHE A 143 -24.67 7.87 -3.95
C PHE A 143 -23.79 7.73 -2.69
N THR A 144 -22.51 8.15 -2.76
CA THR A 144 -21.60 8.25 -1.61
C THR A 144 -22.16 9.14 -0.48
N ILE A 145 -22.56 10.36 -0.85
CA ILE A 145 -23.03 11.40 0.06
C ILE A 145 -24.35 10.98 0.68
N TRP A 146 -25.23 10.37 -0.12
CA TRP A 146 -26.50 9.84 0.37
C TRP A 146 -26.31 8.75 1.42
N ILE A 147 -25.41 7.78 1.19
CA ILE A 147 -25.06 6.74 2.17
C ILE A 147 -24.47 7.37 3.44
N SER A 148 -23.54 8.32 3.30
CA SER A 148 -22.90 8.93 4.47
C SER A 148 -23.89 9.75 5.30
N GLU A 149 -24.74 10.55 4.67
CA GLU A 149 -25.72 11.38 5.40
C GLU A 149 -26.80 10.53 6.08
N ARG A 150 -27.21 9.42 5.46
CA ARG A 150 -28.31 8.59 5.98
C ARG A 150 -27.88 7.57 7.02
N LEU A 151 -26.71 6.94 6.84
CA LEU A 151 -26.26 5.81 7.67
C LEU A 151 -25.16 6.20 8.66
N ILE A 152 -24.36 7.23 8.36
CA ILE A 152 -23.16 7.57 9.15
C ILE A 152 -23.39 8.84 9.97
N SER A 153 -23.86 9.91 9.33
CA SER A 153 -24.08 11.22 9.96
C SER A 153 -24.99 11.20 11.21
N PRO A 154 -26.01 10.32 11.34
CA PRO A 154 -26.82 10.25 12.56
C PRO A 154 -26.03 9.94 13.83
N TRP A 155 -24.87 9.27 13.70
CA TRP A 155 -24.05 8.83 14.83
C TRP A 155 -22.60 9.34 14.80
N ALA A 156 -22.19 9.97 13.70
CA ALA A 156 -20.78 10.28 13.45
C ALA A 156 -20.31 11.62 14.03
N HIS A 157 -21.22 12.50 14.49
CA HIS A 157 -20.91 13.76 15.19
C HIS A 157 -19.73 14.57 14.57
N GLY A 158 -19.63 14.62 13.24
CA GLY A 158 -18.60 15.39 12.51
C GLY A 158 -17.35 14.59 12.09
N LEU A 159 -17.27 13.29 12.39
CA LEU A 159 -16.21 12.38 11.95
C LEU A 159 -16.64 11.49 10.77
N ASP A 160 -17.58 11.97 9.98
CA ASP A 160 -18.29 11.21 8.94
C ASP A 160 -17.33 10.56 7.93
N SER A 161 -16.26 11.27 7.54
CA SER A 161 -15.24 10.76 6.61
C SER A 161 -14.36 9.65 7.20
N LEU A 162 -14.08 9.70 8.52
CA LEU A 162 -13.31 8.69 9.21
C LEU A 162 -14.12 7.39 9.31
N TYR A 163 -15.38 7.49 9.75
CA TYR A 163 -16.27 6.32 9.86
C TYR A 163 -16.53 5.67 8.50
N PHE A 164 -16.74 6.48 7.46
CA PHE A 164 -16.90 5.96 6.10
C PHE A 164 -15.65 5.19 5.64
N SER A 165 -14.46 5.76 5.84
CA SER A 165 -13.20 5.13 5.43
C SER A 165 -12.92 3.84 6.20
N VAL A 166 -13.13 3.83 7.52
CA VAL A 166 -12.94 2.64 8.35
C VAL A 166 -13.95 1.54 8.00
N SER A 167 -15.23 1.89 7.82
CA SER A 167 -16.26 0.95 7.41
C SER A 167 -15.95 0.32 6.05
N TYR A 168 -15.48 1.13 5.10
CA TYR A 168 -15.08 0.65 3.78
C TYR A 168 -13.91 -0.35 3.83
N VAL A 169 -12.90 -0.07 4.67
CA VAL A 169 -11.78 -1.01 4.87
C VAL A 169 -12.25 -2.30 5.56
N ILE A 170 -13.11 -2.21 6.58
CA ILE A 170 -13.70 -3.38 7.25
C ILE A 170 -14.53 -4.22 6.29
N PHE A 171 -15.34 -3.59 5.44
CA PHE A 171 -16.11 -4.26 4.42
C PHE A 171 -15.21 -5.10 3.49
N TRP A 172 -14.12 -4.52 2.99
CA TRP A 172 -13.15 -5.26 2.18
C TRP A 172 -12.40 -6.34 2.96
N MET A 173 -12.07 -6.10 4.24
CA MET A 173 -11.48 -7.12 5.12
C MET A 173 -12.40 -8.33 5.29
N VAL A 174 -13.70 -8.11 5.48
CA VAL A 174 -14.68 -9.19 5.63
C VAL A 174 -14.84 -9.97 4.32
N ILE A 175 -14.99 -9.29 3.19
CA ILE A 175 -15.11 -9.93 1.87
C ILE A 175 -13.88 -10.80 1.59
N MET A 176 -12.68 -10.25 1.76
CA MET A 176 -11.45 -11.00 1.51
C MET A 176 -11.25 -12.12 2.54
N GLY A 177 -11.62 -11.90 3.80
CA GLY A 177 -11.66 -12.92 4.84
C GLY A 177 -12.52 -14.12 4.45
N LEU A 178 -13.73 -13.88 3.96
CA LEU A 178 -14.65 -14.92 3.50
C LEU A 178 -14.11 -15.63 2.25
N LEU A 179 -13.54 -14.89 1.30
CA LEU A 179 -12.96 -15.46 0.08
C LEU A 179 -11.76 -16.35 0.39
N HIS A 180 -10.92 -15.94 1.35
CA HIS A 180 -9.75 -16.69 1.79
C HIS A 180 -10.12 -17.99 2.50
N GLN A 181 -11.19 -17.99 3.30
CA GLN A 181 -11.72 -19.21 3.91
C GLN A 181 -12.22 -20.23 2.87
N ARG A 182 -12.44 -19.81 1.63
CA ARG A 182 -12.85 -20.66 0.50
C ARG A 182 -11.68 -21.09 -0.40
N GLU A 183 -10.44 -20.77 -0.03
CA GLU A 183 -9.22 -21.02 -0.82
C GLU A 183 -9.23 -20.43 -2.25
N ILE A 184 -10.10 -19.46 -2.54
CA ILE A 184 -10.18 -18.85 -3.87
C ILE A 184 -9.13 -17.73 -3.93
N TYR A 185 -7.91 -18.09 -4.31
CA TYR A 185 -6.87 -17.12 -4.63
C TYR A 185 -6.99 -16.71 -6.09
N ILE A 186 -7.74 -15.63 -6.34
CA ILE A 186 -7.83 -15.03 -7.68
C ILE A 186 -6.49 -14.34 -7.94
N ARG A 187 -5.60 -15.04 -8.65
CA ARG A 187 -4.40 -14.44 -9.26
C ARG A 187 -4.82 -13.89 -10.61
N LEU A 188 -4.88 -12.57 -10.72
CA LEU A 188 -4.97 -11.85 -11.99
C LEU A 188 -3.57 -11.64 -12.56
#